data_AF-A6JWR9-F1
#
_entry.id   AF-A6JWR9-F1
#
_cell.length_a   1.000
_cell.length_b   1.000
_cell.length_c   1.000
_cell.angle_alpha   90.00
_cell.angle_beta   90.00
_cell.angle_gamma   90.00
#
_symmetry.space_group_name_H-M   'P 1'
#
loop_
_entity.id
_entity.type
_entity.pdbx_description
1 polymer ?
#
loop_
_entity_poly.entity_id
_entity_poly.type
_entity_poly.pdbx_seq_one_letter_code
_entity_poly.pdbx_strand_id
1 'polypeptide(L)'
;MDHVGTEPSIKEDQVIQLMNTIFSKKNFESLSEAFSVASAAAALSQNRYHVPVVVVPEGSASDTQEQAILRLQVSSVLSQPLAQAAVKLEHAKSVASRATVLQKMPFSLVGDVFELNFKNVKLPSGYYDFSVRVEGDNRYIANTVELRVKISTEVGITNVDLSTVDKDQSIAPKTTRVTYPAKAKGTFIADSHQNFALFFQLVDVNTGAELTPHQTFVRLHNQKTGQEVVFVAEPDNKNVYKFELDTSERKIEFDSASGTYTLYLIIGDATLKNPILWNVADVVIKFPEEEAPSTVLSQNLFTPKQEIQHLFREPEKRPPTVVSNTFTALILSPLLLLFALWIRIGANVSNFTFAPSTVIFHLGHAAMLGLMYVYWTQLNMFQTLKYLAVLGTVTFLAGNRMLAQQAVKRTAH
;
A
#
# COMPACT_ATOMS: atom_id res chain seq x y z
N MET A 1 36.90 47.23 -55.27
CA MET A 1 35.95 46.30 -55.93
C MET A 1 36.56 44.89 -55.89
N ASP A 2 37.18 44.49 -54.76
CA ASP A 2 38.35 43.60 -54.83
C ASP A 2 38.11 42.18 -54.30
N HIS A 3 36.85 41.84 -53.99
CA HIS A 3 36.49 40.54 -53.39
C HIS A 3 35.29 39.86 -54.06
N VAL A 4 34.90 40.30 -55.27
CA VAL A 4 33.80 39.66 -56.01
C VAL A 4 34.29 38.36 -56.62
N GLY A 5 34.00 37.23 -55.97
CA GLY A 5 34.35 35.89 -56.45
C GLY A 5 35.46 35.18 -55.66
N THR A 6 36.05 35.83 -54.66
CA THR A 6 36.94 35.16 -53.69
C THR A 6 36.14 34.44 -52.61
N GLU A 7 36.60 33.26 -52.22
CA GLU A 7 36.01 32.49 -51.12
C GLU A 7 35.92 33.33 -49.84
N PRO A 8 34.74 33.44 -49.20
CA PRO A 8 34.59 34.23 -47.99
C PRO A 8 35.42 33.63 -46.85
N SER A 9 36.00 34.48 -45.99
CA SER A 9 36.82 34.09 -44.83
C SER A 9 36.01 33.48 -43.67
N ILE A 10 34.86 32.86 -43.96
CA ILE A 10 33.98 32.22 -43.00
C ILE A 10 34.30 30.73 -42.99
N LYS A 11 34.71 30.21 -41.84
CA LYS A 11 35.00 28.78 -41.66
C LYS A 11 33.70 27.96 -41.68
N GLU A 12 33.80 26.69 -42.05
CA GLU A 12 32.67 25.74 -42.06
C GLU A 12 31.87 25.77 -40.74
N ASP A 13 32.55 25.67 -39.60
CA ASP A 13 31.91 25.70 -38.27
C ASP A 13 31.08 26.97 -38.02
N GLN A 14 31.53 28.12 -38.55
CA GLN A 14 30.82 29.38 -38.40
C GLN A 14 29.55 29.41 -39.25
N VAL A 15 29.58 28.80 -40.44
CA VAL A 15 28.38 28.64 -41.28
C VAL A 15 27.38 27.70 -40.60
N ILE A 16 27.85 26.61 -39.99
CA ILE A 16 27.00 25.66 -39.24
C ILE A 16 26.36 26.33 -38.02
N GLN A 17 27.11 27.14 -37.27
CA GLN A 17 26.56 27.87 -36.13
C GLN A 17 25.51 28.89 -36.56
N LEU A 18 25.74 29.60 -37.66
CA LEU A 18 24.80 30.54 -38.25
C LEU A 18 23.52 29.83 -38.71
N MET A 19 23.66 28.70 -39.42
CA MET A 19 22.56 27.81 -39.81
C MET A 19 21.70 27.43 -38.61
N ASN A 20 22.31 26.85 -37.58
CA ASN A 20 21.58 26.41 -36.39
C ASN A 20 20.85 27.58 -35.71
N THR A 21 21.46 28.77 -35.70
CA THR A 21 20.81 29.96 -35.13
C THR A 21 19.59 30.38 -35.96
N ILE A 22 19.74 30.50 -37.28
CA ILE A 22 18.66 30.92 -38.19
C ILE A 22 17.49 29.92 -38.18
N PHE A 23 17.78 28.62 -38.24
CA PHE A 23 16.77 27.57 -38.36
C PHE A 23 16.29 27.00 -37.01
N SER A 24 16.86 27.43 -35.87
CA SER A 24 16.33 27.08 -34.55
C SER A 24 14.97 27.71 -34.24
N LYS A 25 14.64 28.85 -34.88
CA LYS A 25 13.42 29.59 -34.61
C LYS A 25 12.23 28.93 -35.33
N LYS A 26 11.30 28.36 -34.56
CA LYS A 26 10.09 27.72 -35.09
C LYS A 26 8.91 28.67 -35.31
N ASN A 27 8.90 29.81 -34.60
CA ASN A 27 7.84 30.79 -34.63
C ASN A 27 8.41 32.16 -35.01
N PHE A 28 7.78 32.85 -35.96
CA PHE A 28 8.19 34.17 -36.42
C PHE A 28 7.16 35.21 -35.98
N GLU A 29 7.62 36.33 -35.44
CA GLU A 29 6.73 37.38 -34.90
C GLU A 29 6.23 38.33 -36.00
N SER A 30 6.94 38.37 -37.13
CA SER A 30 6.59 39.22 -38.27
C SER A 30 6.86 38.54 -39.61
N LEU A 31 6.13 38.98 -40.65
CA LEU A 31 6.35 38.52 -42.02
C LEU A 31 7.77 38.88 -42.52
N SER A 32 8.30 40.04 -42.12
CA SER A 32 9.65 40.48 -42.49
C SER A 32 10.74 39.57 -41.92
N GLU A 33 10.52 39.03 -40.72
CA GLU A 33 11.42 38.07 -40.11
C GLU A 33 11.39 36.74 -40.87
N ALA A 34 10.19 36.21 -41.14
CA ALA A 34 10.02 35.00 -41.95
C ALA A 34 10.63 35.14 -43.36
N PHE A 35 10.46 36.31 -43.99
CA PHE A 35 11.06 36.62 -45.29
C PHE A 35 12.59 36.65 -45.23
N SER A 36 13.17 37.22 -44.17
CA SER A 36 14.63 37.24 -43.98
C SER A 36 15.20 35.82 -43.84
N VAL A 37 14.52 34.95 -43.10
CA VAL A 37 14.90 33.54 -42.93
C VAL A 37 14.80 32.77 -44.25
N ALA A 38 13.71 32.96 -45.00
CA ALA A 38 13.55 32.35 -46.33
C ALA A 38 14.62 32.85 -47.33
N SER A 39 14.95 34.14 -47.30
CA SER A 39 16.00 34.73 -48.13
C SER A 39 17.38 34.15 -47.79
N ALA A 40 17.67 33.97 -46.49
CA ALA A 40 18.89 33.32 -46.03
C ALA A 40 18.96 31.85 -46.49
N ALA A 41 17.86 31.11 -46.39
CA ALA A 41 17.77 29.72 -46.87
C ALA A 41 18.02 29.62 -48.39
N ALA A 42 17.47 30.54 -49.18
CA ALA A 42 17.70 30.60 -50.62
C ALA A 42 19.16 30.91 -50.97
N ALA A 43 19.77 31.88 -50.29
CA ALA A 43 21.17 32.25 -50.48
C ALA A 43 22.13 31.09 -50.12
N LEU A 44 21.81 30.32 -49.08
CA LEU A 44 22.59 29.15 -48.65
C LEU A 44 22.39 27.94 -49.57
N SER A 45 21.16 27.72 -50.07
CA SER A 45 20.87 26.61 -50.98
C SER A 45 21.51 26.77 -52.36
N GLN A 46 21.78 27.99 -52.81
CA GLN A 46 22.36 28.28 -54.13
C GLN A 46 23.80 28.85 -54.04
N ASN A 47 24.47 28.66 -52.91
CA ASN A 47 25.78 29.24 -52.65
C ASN A 47 26.89 28.60 -53.53
N ARG A 48 27.89 29.39 -53.92
CA ARG A 48 29.05 28.93 -54.71
C ARG A 48 30.15 28.28 -53.89
N TYR A 49 30.16 28.46 -52.57
CA TYR A 49 31.23 27.99 -51.68
C TYR A 49 30.72 26.93 -50.70
N HIS A 50 29.72 27.26 -49.88
CA HIS A 50 29.20 26.37 -48.83
C HIS A 50 27.71 26.12 -49.00
N VAL A 51 27.32 24.88 -49.24
CA VAL A 51 25.93 24.41 -49.39
C VAL A 51 25.61 23.48 -48.21
N PRO A 52 24.83 23.95 -47.22
CA PRO A 52 24.43 23.14 -46.08
C PRO A 52 23.49 22.00 -46.48
N VAL A 53 23.79 20.81 -46.00
CA VAL A 53 22.98 19.61 -46.22
C VAL A 53 22.10 19.37 -45.00
N VAL A 54 20.83 19.01 -45.25
CA VAL A 54 19.87 18.62 -44.21
C VAL A 54 19.54 17.14 -44.42
N VAL A 55 19.77 16.34 -43.38
CA VAL A 55 19.45 14.91 -43.36
C VAL A 55 18.36 14.69 -42.32
N VAL A 56 17.21 14.20 -42.76
CA VAL A 56 16.07 13.90 -41.88
C VAL A 56 15.69 12.43 -42.05
N PRO A 57 15.60 11.65 -40.97
CA PRO A 57 15.06 10.29 -41.06
C PRO A 57 13.57 10.32 -41.37
N GLU A 58 13.13 9.47 -42.29
CA GLU A 58 11.72 9.33 -42.65
C GLU A 58 11.04 8.34 -41.69
N GLY A 59 9.97 8.78 -41.03
CA GLY A 59 9.25 8.05 -39.97
C GLY A 59 9.47 8.63 -38.58
N SER A 60 8.57 8.33 -37.63
CA SER A 60 8.78 8.76 -36.24
C SER A 60 10.01 8.07 -35.65
N ALA A 61 10.77 8.75 -34.77
CA ALA A 61 11.82 8.10 -33.96
C ALA A 61 11.28 6.91 -33.11
N SER A 62 9.96 6.82 -32.96
CA SER A 62 9.22 5.73 -32.31
C SER A 62 8.58 4.72 -33.27
N ASP A 63 8.58 4.98 -34.59
CA ASP A 63 8.02 4.05 -35.57
C ASP A 63 8.99 2.91 -35.83
N THR A 64 8.62 1.78 -35.25
CA THR A 64 8.94 0.41 -35.62
C THR A 64 9.53 0.27 -37.02
N GLN A 65 10.86 0.17 -37.11
CA GLN A 65 11.48 -0.57 -38.21
C GLN A 65 11.14 -2.06 -38.02
N GLU A 66 9.98 -2.47 -38.53
CA GLU A 66 9.66 -3.88 -38.81
C GLU A 66 10.66 -4.52 -39.78
N GLN A 67 11.33 -3.69 -40.55
CA GLN A 67 12.24 -4.10 -41.58
C GLN A 67 13.48 -3.27 -41.36
N ALA A 68 14.62 -3.93 -41.20
CA ALA A 68 15.96 -3.37 -41.08
C ALA A 68 16.33 -2.48 -42.30
N ILE A 69 15.61 -1.37 -42.45
CA ILE A 69 15.63 -0.42 -43.55
C ILE A 69 15.56 0.97 -42.92
N LEU A 70 16.64 1.73 -43.03
CA LEU A 70 16.70 3.13 -42.64
C LEU A 70 16.48 4.01 -43.86
N ARG A 71 15.47 4.88 -43.80
CA ARG A 71 15.11 5.83 -44.86
C ARG A 71 15.52 7.23 -44.45
N LEU A 72 16.26 7.92 -45.31
CA LEU A 72 16.75 9.27 -45.07
C LEU A 72 16.35 10.17 -46.24
N GLN A 73 15.71 11.30 -45.91
CA GLN A 73 15.54 12.39 -46.84
C GLN A 73 16.75 13.30 -46.74
N VAL A 74 17.47 13.45 -47.85
CA VAL A 74 18.65 14.33 -47.95
C VAL A 74 18.30 15.48 -48.88
N SER A 75 18.23 16.68 -48.31
CA SER A 75 17.80 17.88 -49.03
C SER A 75 18.70 19.07 -48.75
N SER A 76 18.58 20.10 -49.58
CA SER A 76 19.08 21.43 -49.24
C SER A 76 18.23 22.08 -48.14
N VAL A 77 18.68 23.24 -47.67
CA VAL A 77 17.97 24.08 -46.69
C VAL A 77 16.58 24.52 -47.17
N LEU A 78 16.34 24.56 -48.49
CA LEU A 78 15.02 24.84 -49.08
C LEU A 78 14.20 23.56 -49.36
N SER A 79 14.54 22.44 -48.71
CA SER A 79 13.88 21.15 -48.90
C SER A 79 13.93 20.61 -50.34
N GLN A 80 14.91 21.05 -51.14
CA GLN A 80 15.13 20.52 -52.49
C GLN A 80 15.91 19.20 -52.40
N PRO A 81 15.45 18.10 -53.02
CA PRO A 81 16.10 16.79 -52.89
C PRO A 81 17.48 16.79 -53.56
N LEU A 82 18.48 16.24 -52.86
CA LEU A 82 19.85 16.13 -53.35
C LEU A 82 20.10 14.74 -53.96
N ALA A 83 19.37 14.42 -55.04
CA ALA A 83 19.40 13.10 -55.68
C ALA A 83 20.78 12.70 -56.28
N GLN A 84 21.65 13.67 -56.56
CA GLN A 84 23.01 13.42 -57.09
C GLN A 84 24.04 13.15 -55.98
N ALA A 85 23.66 13.29 -54.70
CA ALA A 85 24.55 13.01 -53.59
C ALA A 85 24.71 11.50 -53.36
N ALA A 86 25.89 11.09 -52.93
CA ALA A 86 26.19 9.73 -52.48
C ALA A 86 26.14 9.68 -50.96
N VAL A 87 25.13 9.00 -50.40
CA VAL A 87 24.97 8.86 -48.94
C VAL A 87 25.57 7.54 -48.49
N LYS A 88 26.43 7.57 -47.47
CA LYS A 88 27.14 6.41 -46.92
C LYS A 88 27.03 6.39 -45.40
N LEU A 89 26.83 5.20 -44.84
CA LEU A 89 27.03 4.96 -43.42
C LEU A 89 28.53 4.81 -43.16
N GLU A 90 29.11 5.73 -42.38
CA GLU A 90 30.50 5.56 -41.95
C GLU A 90 30.62 4.41 -40.97
N HIS A 91 29.82 4.47 -39.91
CA HIS A 91 29.77 3.47 -38.86
C HIS A 91 28.45 3.56 -38.09
N ALA A 92 27.95 2.42 -37.62
CA ALA A 92 26.91 2.36 -36.60
C ALA A 92 27.49 1.72 -35.34
N LYS A 93 27.33 2.37 -34.19
CA LYS A 93 27.82 1.88 -32.90
C LYS A 93 26.65 1.56 -31.98
N SER A 94 26.73 0.45 -31.24
CA SER A 94 25.79 0.17 -30.15
C SER A 94 25.97 1.19 -29.04
N VAL A 95 24.88 1.77 -28.53
CA VAL A 95 24.93 2.72 -27.40
C VAL A 95 25.43 2.03 -26.12
N ALA A 96 25.04 0.77 -25.91
CA ALA A 96 25.39 0.02 -24.71
C ALA A 96 26.86 -0.43 -24.68
N SER A 97 27.36 -1.02 -25.78
CA SER A 97 28.72 -1.59 -25.82
C SER A 97 29.76 -0.71 -26.51
N ARG A 98 29.33 0.37 -27.19
CA ARG A 98 30.15 1.22 -28.09
C ARG A 98 30.82 0.47 -29.24
N ALA A 99 30.48 -0.81 -29.44
CA ALA A 99 31.01 -1.63 -30.52
C ALA A 99 30.41 -1.21 -31.87
N THR A 100 31.25 -1.16 -32.91
CA THR A 100 30.81 -0.92 -34.28
C THR A 100 30.12 -2.16 -34.83
N VAL A 101 28.84 -2.04 -35.18
CA VAL A 101 28.01 -3.15 -35.71
C VAL A 101 27.87 -3.12 -37.22
N LEU A 102 27.91 -1.93 -37.83
CA LEU A 102 27.90 -1.73 -39.29
C LEU A 102 28.97 -0.70 -39.64
N GLN A 103 29.59 -0.83 -40.81
CA GLN A 103 30.60 0.13 -41.28
C GLN A 103 30.61 0.21 -42.80
N LYS A 104 30.84 1.41 -43.35
CA LYS A 104 31.08 1.65 -44.79
C LYS A 104 29.99 1.08 -45.72
N MET A 105 28.72 1.17 -45.33
CA MET A 105 27.60 0.71 -46.17
C MET A 105 27.02 1.86 -47.01
N PRO A 106 26.82 1.70 -48.32
CA PRO A 106 26.17 2.72 -49.15
C PRO A 106 24.65 2.69 -48.99
N PHE A 107 24.01 3.86 -49.10
CA PHE A 107 22.56 3.96 -49.26
C PHE A 107 22.20 3.89 -50.76
N SER A 108 21.06 3.27 -51.07
CA SER A 108 20.47 3.26 -52.41
C SER A 108 19.38 4.32 -52.53
N LEU A 109 19.40 5.11 -53.60
CA LEU A 109 18.34 6.07 -53.90
C LEU A 109 17.11 5.34 -54.45
N VAL A 110 15.97 5.46 -53.78
CA VAL A 110 14.68 4.91 -54.19
C VAL A 110 13.68 6.07 -54.27
N GLY A 111 13.37 6.52 -55.49
CA GLY A 111 12.62 7.77 -55.68
C GLY A 111 13.46 8.98 -55.23
N ASP A 112 12.94 9.74 -54.27
CA ASP A 112 13.62 10.91 -53.67
C ASP A 112 14.24 10.63 -52.28
N VAL A 113 14.26 9.36 -51.85
CA VAL A 113 14.69 8.95 -50.51
C VAL A 113 15.88 7.99 -50.58
N PHE A 114 16.85 8.16 -49.70
CA PHE A 114 17.99 7.26 -49.55
C PHE A 114 17.65 6.14 -48.58
N GLU A 115 17.67 4.90 -49.04
CA GLU A 115 17.41 3.72 -48.23
C GLU A 115 18.69 2.93 -47.93
N LEU A 116 18.88 2.57 -46.66
CA LEU A 116 19.90 1.62 -46.23
C LEU A 116 19.20 0.35 -45.73
N ASN A 117 19.34 -0.74 -46.48
CA ASN A 117 18.83 -2.05 -46.07
C ASN A 117 19.94 -2.86 -45.38
N PHE A 118 19.73 -3.18 -44.11
CA PHE A 118 20.62 -4.00 -43.28
C PHE A 118 19.92 -5.26 -42.75
N LYS A 119 18.88 -5.74 -43.44
CA LYS A 119 18.13 -6.96 -43.07
C LYS A 119 18.98 -8.23 -43.00
N ASN A 120 20.07 -8.27 -43.75
CA ASN A 120 21.00 -9.40 -43.73
C ASN A 120 21.93 -9.39 -42.50
N VAL A 121 21.91 -8.32 -41.71
CA VAL A 121 22.71 -8.19 -40.49
C VAL A 121 21.80 -8.41 -39.29
N LYS A 122 22.03 -9.51 -38.57
CA LYS A 122 21.32 -9.82 -37.33
C LYS A 122 21.82 -8.90 -36.22
N LEU A 123 21.13 -7.79 -36.01
CA LEU A 123 21.42 -6.85 -34.94
C LEU A 123 20.56 -7.17 -33.71
N PRO A 124 21.13 -7.26 -32.50
CA PRO A 124 20.36 -7.34 -31.27
C PRO A 124 19.44 -6.12 -31.10
N SER A 125 18.32 -6.28 -30.38
CA SER A 125 17.48 -5.14 -29.99
C SER A 125 18.25 -4.14 -29.15
N GLY A 126 18.02 -2.85 -29.36
CA GLY A 126 18.78 -1.82 -28.67
C GLY A 126 18.76 -0.47 -29.37
N TYR A 127 19.52 0.46 -28.79
CA TYR A 127 19.79 1.77 -29.37
C TYR A 127 21.16 1.78 -30.05
N TYR A 128 21.21 2.38 -31.23
CA TYR A 128 22.40 2.45 -32.05
C TYR A 128 22.60 3.88 -32.56
N ASP A 129 23.82 4.39 -32.48
CA ASP A 129 24.19 5.69 -33.02
C ASP A 129 24.82 5.48 -34.41
N PHE A 130 24.14 5.94 -35.45
CA PHE A 130 24.52 5.85 -36.86
C PHE A 130 25.20 7.15 -37.30
N SER A 131 26.47 7.08 -37.72
CA SER A 131 27.17 8.20 -38.36
C SER A 131 27.01 8.09 -39.88
N VAL A 132 26.24 9.00 -40.46
CA VAL A 132 25.94 9.06 -41.89
C VAL A 132 26.72 10.21 -42.51
N ARG A 133 27.44 9.94 -43.61
CA ARG A 133 28.15 10.93 -44.42
C ARG A 133 27.48 11.09 -45.79
N VAL A 134 27.30 12.32 -46.20
CA VAL A 134 26.82 12.72 -47.53
C VAL A 134 28.01 13.23 -48.35
N GLU A 135 28.26 12.60 -49.48
CA GLU A 135 29.33 12.94 -50.41
C GLU A 135 28.75 13.36 -51.77
N GLY A 136 29.53 14.03 -52.61
CA GLY A 136 29.09 14.47 -53.93
C GLY A 136 29.74 15.80 -54.30
N ASP A 137 29.03 16.89 -54.04
CA ASP A 137 29.55 18.25 -54.26
C ASP A 137 30.53 18.63 -53.15
N ASN A 138 31.71 19.12 -53.52
CA ASN A 138 32.73 19.58 -52.57
C ASN A 138 32.28 20.79 -51.73
N ARG A 139 31.19 21.45 -52.13
CA ARG A 139 30.57 22.55 -51.38
C ARG A 139 29.70 22.07 -50.22
N TYR A 140 29.39 20.78 -50.12
CA TYR A 140 28.52 20.27 -49.05
C TYR A 140 29.16 20.40 -47.68
N ILE A 141 28.49 21.14 -46.79
CA ILE A 141 28.88 21.31 -45.38
C ILE A 141 27.81 20.75 -44.45
N ALA A 142 28.18 20.48 -43.20
CA ALA A 142 27.34 19.72 -42.26
C ALA A 142 26.93 18.34 -42.84
N ASN A 143 27.80 17.77 -43.65
CA ASN A 143 27.53 16.56 -44.42
C ASN A 143 27.70 15.27 -43.60
N THR A 144 28.02 15.36 -42.31
CA THR A 144 28.11 14.24 -41.38
C THR A 144 27.07 14.42 -40.28
N VAL A 145 26.18 13.43 -40.11
CA VAL A 145 25.06 13.48 -39.17
C VAL A 145 25.04 12.22 -38.31
N GLU A 146 24.92 12.40 -37.00
CA GLU A 146 24.69 11.31 -36.05
C GLU A 146 23.19 11.13 -35.82
N LEU A 147 22.69 9.92 -36.06
CA LEU A 147 21.28 9.55 -35.90
C LEU A 147 21.16 8.42 -34.88
N ARG A 148 20.31 8.60 -33.86
CA ARG A 148 19.99 7.52 -32.92
C ARG A 148 18.83 6.69 -33.45
N VAL A 149 19.10 5.42 -33.72
CA VAL A 149 18.12 4.45 -34.26
C VAL A 149 17.79 3.42 -33.19
N LYS A 150 16.48 3.17 -33.02
CA LYS A 150 15.95 2.14 -32.12
C LYS A 150 15.61 0.89 -32.92
N ILE A 151 16.28 -0.22 -32.60
CA ILE A 151 15.96 -1.54 -33.14
C ILE A 151 15.07 -2.27 -32.13
N SER A 152 13.85 -2.58 -32.54
CA SER A 152 12.85 -3.21 -31.68
C SER A 152 12.72 -4.70 -32.00
N THR A 153 12.46 -5.51 -30.98
CA THR A 153 12.26 -6.96 -31.14
C THR A 153 10.95 -7.44 -30.51
N GLU A 154 10.58 -8.68 -30.81
CA GLU A 154 9.44 -9.38 -30.22
C GLU A 154 9.96 -10.40 -29.20
N VAL A 155 9.46 -10.32 -27.97
CA VAL A 155 9.82 -11.27 -26.91
C VAL A 155 8.97 -12.53 -27.02
N GLY A 156 9.64 -13.68 -26.96
CA GLY A 156 9.05 -15.00 -26.77
C GLY A 156 9.42 -15.55 -25.39
N ILE A 157 8.46 -16.22 -24.75
CA ILE A 157 8.68 -16.91 -23.48
C ILE A 157 8.86 -18.40 -23.75
N THR A 158 9.97 -18.96 -23.29
CA THR A 158 10.32 -20.37 -23.45
C THR A 158 10.58 -21.02 -22.09
N ASN A 159 10.39 -22.34 -21.99
CA ASN A 159 10.76 -23.14 -20.81
C ASN A 159 10.19 -22.61 -19.48
N VAL A 160 8.87 -22.39 -19.40
CA VAL A 160 8.21 -21.93 -18.18
C VAL A 160 7.87 -23.12 -17.29
N ASP A 161 8.57 -23.21 -16.16
CA ASP A 161 8.44 -24.30 -15.20
C ASP A 161 7.93 -23.76 -13.86
N LEU A 162 6.77 -24.27 -13.45
CA LEU A 162 6.15 -24.01 -12.15
C LEU A 162 6.45 -25.17 -11.22
N SER A 163 7.18 -24.93 -10.14
CA SER A 163 7.62 -25.95 -9.20
C SER A 163 7.08 -25.69 -7.80
N THR A 164 6.58 -26.74 -7.17
CA THR A 164 6.33 -26.77 -5.72
C THR A 164 7.44 -27.59 -5.09
N VAL A 165 8.20 -26.97 -4.20
CA VAL A 165 9.42 -27.51 -3.59
C VAL A 165 9.16 -27.72 -2.10
N ASP A 166 9.40 -28.93 -1.59
CA ASP A 166 9.32 -29.18 -0.15
C ASP A 166 10.52 -28.54 0.57
N LYS A 167 10.26 -27.87 1.68
CA LYS A 167 11.26 -27.14 2.44
C LYS A 167 12.28 -28.07 3.10
N ASP A 168 11.88 -29.31 3.41
CA ASP A 168 12.76 -30.32 3.99
C ASP A 168 13.59 -31.11 2.96
N GLN A 169 13.37 -30.85 1.66
CA GLN A 169 13.98 -31.55 0.52
C GLN A 169 13.86 -33.08 0.56
N SER A 170 12.93 -33.62 1.34
CA SER A 170 12.70 -35.06 1.46
C SER A 170 12.03 -35.64 0.22
N ILE A 171 11.29 -34.80 -0.51
CA ILE A 171 10.57 -35.14 -1.73
C ILE A 171 11.12 -34.31 -2.89
N ALA A 172 11.33 -34.97 -4.05
CA ALA A 172 11.73 -34.28 -5.27
C ALA A 172 10.69 -33.22 -5.70
N PRO A 173 11.12 -32.06 -6.20
CA PRO A 173 10.21 -30.97 -6.55
C PRO A 173 9.23 -31.39 -7.65
N LYS A 174 7.96 -31.01 -7.47
CA LYS A 174 6.92 -31.27 -8.47
C LYS A 174 6.87 -30.12 -9.46
N THR A 175 7.41 -30.34 -10.66
CA THR A 175 7.45 -29.34 -11.72
C THR A 175 6.34 -29.56 -12.77
N THR A 176 5.63 -28.50 -13.12
CA THR A 176 4.61 -28.45 -14.17
C THR A 176 5.03 -27.41 -15.21
N ARG A 177 5.22 -27.84 -16.46
CA ARG A 177 5.55 -26.95 -17.56
C ARG A 177 4.30 -26.33 -18.16
N VAL A 178 4.34 -25.02 -18.41
CA VAL A 178 3.25 -24.25 -19.03
C VAL A 178 3.76 -23.53 -20.27
N THR A 179 2.88 -23.30 -21.24
CA THR A 179 3.21 -22.59 -22.48
C THR A 179 2.46 -21.27 -22.53
N TYR A 180 3.12 -20.20 -22.97
CA TYR A 180 2.47 -18.93 -23.23
C TYR A 180 1.55 -19.05 -24.47
N PRO A 181 0.31 -18.52 -24.46
CA PRO A 181 -0.36 -17.73 -23.41
C PRO A 181 -1.36 -18.53 -22.55
N ALA A 182 -1.16 -19.84 -22.37
CA ALA A 182 -2.09 -20.69 -21.61
C ALA A 182 -1.96 -20.51 -20.10
N LYS A 183 -3.03 -20.74 -19.33
CA LYS A 183 -2.97 -20.81 -17.87
C LYS A 183 -2.62 -22.23 -17.42
N ALA A 184 -1.77 -22.38 -16.41
CA ALA A 184 -1.46 -23.67 -15.83
C ALA A 184 -2.71 -24.34 -15.23
N LYS A 185 -2.82 -25.66 -15.38
CA LYS A 185 -3.95 -26.45 -14.86
C LYS A 185 -3.64 -26.91 -13.43
N GLY A 186 -4.58 -26.65 -12.51
CA GLY A 186 -4.46 -26.99 -11.10
C GLY A 186 -4.07 -25.79 -10.24
N THR A 187 -4.04 -26.01 -8.92
CA THR A 187 -3.69 -25.00 -7.92
C THR A 187 -2.33 -25.32 -7.32
N PHE A 188 -1.45 -24.32 -7.27
CA PHE A 188 -0.16 -24.43 -6.61
C PHE A 188 -0.29 -23.93 -5.18
N ILE A 189 0.34 -24.60 -4.22
CA ILE A 189 0.26 -24.25 -2.81
C ILE A 189 1.65 -23.80 -2.36
N ALA A 190 1.68 -22.69 -1.62
CA ALA A 190 2.86 -22.20 -0.92
C ALA A 190 2.48 -21.98 0.56
N ASP A 191 3.12 -22.71 1.46
CA ASP A 191 2.86 -22.65 2.90
C ASP A 191 4.18 -22.83 3.70
N SER A 192 4.09 -23.15 5.00
CA SER A 192 5.28 -23.35 5.84
C SER A 192 6.09 -24.60 5.49
N HIS A 193 5.50 -25.54 4.76
CA HIS A 193 6.13 -26.79 4.33
C HIS A 193 6.55 -26.74 2.86
N GLN A 194 5.82 -26.02 2.01
CA GLN A 194 6.04 -25.98 0.57
C GLN A 194 6.37 -24.57 0.08
N ASN A 195 7.51 -24.42 -0.58
CA ASN A 195 7.89 -23.23 -1.31
C ASN A 195 7.41 -23.32 -2.77
N PHE A 196 7.14 -22.16 -3.37
CA PHE A 196 6.77 -22.07 -4.78
C PHE A 196 7.92 -21.43 -5.57
N ALA A 197 8.26 -22.03 -6.70
CA ALA A 197 9.29 -21.51 -7.60
C ALA A 197 8.79 -21.46 -9.04
N LEU A 198 9.14 -20.38 -9.73
CA LEU A 198 8.87 -20.15 -11.14
C LEU A 198 10.21 -19.93 -11.85
N PHE A 199 10.43 -20.70 -12.91
CA PHE A 199 11.58 -20.53 -13.81
C PHE A 199 11.07 -20.26 -15.21
N PHE A 200 11.69 -19.33 -15.93
CA PHE A 200 11.38 -19.08 -17.34
C PHE A 200 12.59 -18.49 -18.08
N GLN A 201 12.59 -18.62 -19.39
CA GLN A 201 13.60 -18.03 -20.27
C GLN A 201 12.92 -17.10 -21.28
N LEU A 202 13.60 -16.01 -21.59
CA LEU A 202 13.14 -15.02 -22.55
C LEU A 202 14.07 -15.02 -23.75
N VAL A 203 13.49 -15.11 -24.94
CA VAL A 203 14.22 -15.17 -26.20
C VAL A 203 13.62 -14.20 -27.20
N ASP A 204 14.44 -13.69 -28.09
CA ASP A 204 13.98 -12.98 -29.28
C ASP A 204 13.37 -13.99 -30.27
N VAL A 205 12.13 -13.76 -30.69
CA VAL A 205 11.41 -14.65 -31.62
C VAL A 205 12.10 -14.78 -32.98
N ASN A 206 12.76 -13.72 -33.45
CA ASN A 206 13.37 -13.66 -34.78
C ASN A 206 14.77 -14.28 -34.82
N THR A 207 15.55 -14.09 -33.74
CA THR A 207 16.95 -14.52 -33.70
C THR A 207 17.18 -15.77 -32.86
N GLY A 208 16.26 -16.09 -31.94
CA GLY A 208 16.42 -17.15 -30.94
C GLY A 208 17.46 -16.82 -29.86
N ALA A 209 18.01 -15.59 -29.87
CA ALA A 209 18.98 -15.16 -28.88
C ALA A 209 18.30 -14.87 -27.54
N GLU A 210 19.01 -15.13 -26.45
CA GLU A 210 18.54 -14.82 -25.10
C GLU A 210 18.36 -13.32 -24.92
N LEU A 211 17.26 -12.92 -24.30
CA LEU A 211 16.89 -11.53 -24.10
C LEU A 211 16.81 -11.21 -22.60
N THR A 212 17.33 -10.04 -22.22
CA THR A 212 17.23 -9.51 -20.86
C THR A 212 16.45 -8.19 -20.85
N PRO A 213 15.10 -8.22 -20.81
CA PRO A 213 14.30 -7.00 -20.79
C PRO A 213 14.52 -6.18 -19.53
N HIS A 214 14.40 -4.86 -19.65
CA HIS A 214 14.53 -3.93 -18.53
C HIS A 214 13.48 -4.17 -17.42
N GLN A 215 12.25 -4.51 -17.77
CA GLN A 215 11.16 -4.75 -16.82
C GLN A 215 10.70 -6.21 -16.89
N THR A 216 10.90 -6.94 -15.79
CA THR A 216 10.44 -8.33 -15.62
C THR A 216 9.90 -8.49 -14.20
N PHE A 217 8.58 -8.42 -14.06
CA PHE A 217 7.91 -8.46 -12.77
C PHE A 217 6.97 -9.64 -12.64
N VAL A 218 6.96 -10.25 -11.46
CA VAL A 218 5.98 -11.25 -11.04
C VAL A 218 5.03 -10.57 -10.07
N ARG A 219 3.80 -10.32 -10.51
CA ARG A 219 2.74 -9.72 -9.70
C ARG A 219 1.79 -10.79 -9.18
N LEU A 220 1.59 -10.83 -7.87
CA LEU A 220 0.61 -11.67 -7.20
C LEU A 220 -0.57 -10.82 -6.76
N HIS A 221 -1.75 -11.08 -7.33
CA HIS A 221 -2.97 -10.31 -7.05
C HIS A 221 -3.98 -11.15 -6.26
N ASN A 222 -4.37 -10.68 -5.06
CA ASN A 222 -5.37 -11.33 -4.22
C ASN A 222 -6.78 -11.02 -4.72
N GLN A 223 -7.47 -12.04 -5.23
CA GLN A 223 -8.81 -11.87 -5.83
C GLN A 223 -9.88 -11.41 -4.82
N LYS A 224 -9.70 -11.67 -3.52
CA LYS A 224 -10.69 -11.36 -2.48
C LYS A 224 -10.49 -9.97 -1.89
N THR A 225 -9.25 -9.58 -1.63
CA THR A 225 -8.92 -8.32 -0.95
C THR A 225 -8.55 -7.20 -1.93
N GLY A 226 -8.21 -7.54 -3.18
CA GLY A 226 -7.70 -6.59 -4.17
C GLY A 226 -6.23 -6.21 -3.97
N GLN A 227 -5.59 -6.67 -2.88
CA GLN A 227 -4.17 -6.43 -2.60
C GLN A 227 -3.29 -7.03 -3.71
N GLU A 228 -2.22 -6.33 -4.06
CA GLU A 228 -1.22 -6.82 -5.00
C GLU A 228 0.19 -6.66 -4.45
N VAL A 229 1.04 -7.65 -4.75
CA VAL A 229 2.46 -7.65 -4.40
C VAL A 229 3.26 -7.90 -5.67
N VAL A 230 4.31 -7.11 -5.90
CA VAL A 230 5.10 -7.16 -7.13
C VAL A 230 6.55 -7.51 -6.80
N PHE A 231 7.06 -8.55 -7.44
CA PHE A 231 8.44 -9.00 -7.32
C PHE A 231 9.22 -8.78 -8.60
N VAL A 232 10.50 -8.47 -8.45
CA VAL A 232 11.45 -8.42 -9.56
C VAL A 232 11.98 -9.82 -9.81
N ALA A 233 11.95 -10.25 -11.07
CA ALA A 233 12.59 -11.48 -11.50
C ALA A 233 13.95 -11.14 -12.11
N GLU A 234 15.02 -11.71 -11.57
CA GLU A 234 16.38 -11.48 -12.08
C GLU A 234 16.88 -12.72 -12.83
N PRO A 235 17.62 -12.54 -13.94
CA PRO A 235 18.24 -13.64 -14.64
C PRO A 235 19.47 -14.15 -13.88
N ASP A 236 19.67 -15.47 -13.88
CA ASP A 236 20.91 -16.09 -13.40
C ASP A 236 22.05 -16.00 -14.42
N ASN A 237 23.21 -16.56 -14.09
CA ASN A 237 24.38 -16.61 -15.00
C ASN A 237 24.14 -17.41 -16.29
N LYS A 238 23.03 -18.14 -16.40
CA LYS A 238 22.59 -18.90 -17.58
C LYS A 238 21.38 -18.24 -18.26
N ASN A 239 21.10 -16.97 -17.95
CA ASN A 239 19.96 -16.21 -18.46
C ASN A 239 18.60 -16.88 -18.21
N VAL A 240 18.48 -17.63 -17.11
CA VAL A 240 17.23 -18.19 -16.61
C VAL A 240 16.68 -17.27 -15.53
N TYR A 241 15.49 -16.74 -15.75
CA TYR A 241 14.79 -15.96 -14.75
C TYR A 241 14.24 -16.88 -13.67
N LYS A 242 14.57 -16.57 -12.42
CA LYS A 242 14.10 -17.32 -11.25
C LYS A 242 13.27 -16.42 -10.34
N PHE A 243 12.10 -16.92 -9.95
CA PHE A 243 11.30 -16.37 -8.87
C PHE A 243 11.06 -17.46 -7.84
N GLU A 244 11.38 -17.19 -6.58
CA GLU A 244 11.15 -18.10 -5.46
C GLU A 244 10.37 -17.40 -4.36
N LEU A 245 9.29 -18.05 -3.95
CA LEU A 245 8.37 -17.62 -2.92
C LEU A 245 8.50 -18.56 -1.72
N ASP A 246 9.29 -18.12 -0.74
CA ASP A 246 9.32 -18.69 0.60
C ASP A 246 8.40 -17.89 1.51
N THR A 247 7.38 -18.55 2.06
CA THR A 247 6.37 -17.93 2.92
C THR A 247 6.93 -17.42 4.26
N SER A 248 8.06 -17.96 4.72
CA SER A 248 8.70 -17.54 5.97
C SER A 248 9.52 -16.27 5.77
N GLU A 249 10.23 -16.16 4.65
CA GLU A 249 11.11 -15.01 4.36
C GLU A 249 10.31 -13.80 3.84
N ARG A 250 9.32 -14.06 2.99
CA ARG A 250 8.55 -13.01 2.29
C ARG A 250 7.26 -12.61 3.01
N LYS A 251 7.01 -13.11 4.23
CA LYS A 251 5.79 -12.86 5.01
C LYS A 251 5.42 -11.38 5.11
N ILE A 252 6.41 -10.52 5.32
CA ILE A 252 6.22 -9.07 5.47
C ILE A 252 5.71 -8.41 4.19
N GLU A 253 6.11 -8.90 3.02
CA GLU A 253 5.73 -8.34 1.72
C GLU A 253 4.23 -8.55 1.41
N PHE A 254 3.61 -9.54 2.08
CA PHE A 254 2.19 -9.86 1.98
C PHE A 254 1.38 -9.38 3.19
N ASP A 255 1.97 -8.67 4.14
CA ASP A 255 1.34 -8.31 5.43
C ASP A 255 0.73 -9.53 6.15
N SER A 256 1.32 -10.72 5.98
CA SER A 256 0.79 -12.00 6.49
C SER A 256 -0.62 -12.36 5.99
N ALA A 257 -1.09 -11.78 4.89
CA ALA A 257 -2.42 -12.02 4.34
C ALA A 257 -2.48 -13.34 3.56
N SER A 258 -3.05 -14.37 4.19
CA SER A 258 -3.34 -15.66 3.53
C SER A 258 -4.46 -15.53 2.50
N GLY A 259 -4.33 -16.19 1.36
CA GLY A 259 -5.33 -16.10 0.29
C GLY A 259 -4.95 -16.80 -1.00
N THR A 260 -5.84 -16.72 -1.99
CA THR A 260 -5.59 -17.18 -3.35
C THR A 260 -5.14 -16.00 -4.19
N TYR A 261 -3.90 -16.07 -4.66
CA TYR A 261 -3.26 -15.04 -5.47
C TYR A 261 -3.18 -15.50 -6.92
N THR A 262 -3.57 -14.64 -7.85
CA THR A 262 -3.32 -14.86 -9.27
C THR A 262 -1.94 -14.33 -9.63
N LEU A 263 -1.09 -15.20 -10.16
CA LEU A 263 0.27 -14.89 -10.60
C LEU A 263 0.24 -14.35 -12.02
N TYR A 264 0.58 -13.07 -12.16
CA TYR A 264 0.80 -12.39 -13.42
C TYR A 264 2.29 -12.21 -13.68
N LEU A 265 2.73 -12.58 -14.87
CA LEU A 265 4.05 -12.25 -15.38
C LEU A 265 3.94 -11.02 -16.27
N ILE A 266 4.69 -9.97 -15.92
CA ILE A 266 4.71 -8.68 -16.61
C ILE A 266 6.10 -8.49 -17.20
N ILE A 267 6.18 -8.37 -18.52
CA ILE A 267 7.45 -8.19 -19.24
C ILE A 267 7.33 -6.98 -20.15
N GLY A 268 8.28 -6.07 -20.04
CA GLY A 268 8.33 -4.85 -20.83
C GLY A 268 9.75 -4.31 -20.99
N ASP A 269 9.98 -3.64 -22.10
CA ASP A 269 11.20 -2.87 -22.37
C ASP A 269 10.84 -1.80 -23.39
N ALA A 270 11.56 -0.69 -23.41
CA ALA A 270 11.44 0.29 -24.48
C ALA A 270 11.69 -0.35 -25.85
N THR A 271 12.56 -1.34 -25.96
CA THR A 271 12.91 -2.03 -27.23
C THR A 271 11.97 -3.17 -27.60
N LEU A 272 11.00 -3.53 -26.74
CA LEU A 272 10.02 -4.57 -27.03
C LEU A 272 8.79 -4.03 -27.74
N LYS A 273 8.30 -4.77 -28.75
CA LYS A 273 7.07 -4.44 -29.47
C LYS A 273 5.81 -4.91 -28.75
N ASN A 274 5.90 -6.06 -28.10
CA ASN A 274 4.80 -6.77 -27.47
C ASN A 274 4.98 -6.79 -25.94
N PRO A 275 4.48 -5.80 -25.18
CA PRO A 275 4.47 -5.89 -23.73
C PRO A 275 3.59 -7.09 -23.31
N ILE A 276 4.13 -7.99 -22.49
CA ILE A 276 3.43 -9.20 -22.07
C ILE A 276 2.84 -8.98 -20.68
N LEU A 277 1.54 -9.23 -20.54
CA LEU A 277 0.85 -9.43 -19.27
C LEU A 277 0.13 -10.76 -19.33
N TRP A 278 0.63 -11.75 -18.58
CA TRP A 278 0.14 -13.12 -18.67
C TRP A 278 -0.21 -13.68 -17.30
N ASN A 279 -1.44 -14.20 -17.17
CA ASN A 279 -1.86 -14.99 -16.01
C ASN A 279 -1.31 -16.42 -16.13
N VAL A 280 -0.25 -16.70 -15.39
CA VAL A 280 0.45 -17.98 -15.45
C VAL A 280 -0.28 -19.06 -14.66
N ALA A 281 -0.67 -18.76 -13.42
CA ALA A 281 -1.30 -19.71 -12.50
C ALA A 281 -2.00 -19.01 -11.32
N ASP A 282 -2.86 -19.75 -10.61
CA ASP A 282 -3.33 -19.34 -9.28
C ASP A 282 -2.53 -20.07 -8.20
N VAL A 283 -1.97 -19.31 -7.26
CA VAL A 283 -1.14 -19.79 -6.15
C VAL A 283 -1.89 -19.51 -4.84
N VAL A 284 -2.10 -20.57 -4.05
CA VAL A 284 -2.70 -20.49 -2.73
C VAL A 284 -1.58 -20.29 -1.71
N ILE A 285 -1.50 -19.10 -1.13
CA ILE A 285 -0.47 -18.74 -0.15
C ILE A 285 -1.11 -18.80 1.24
N LYS A 286 -0.52 -19.59 2.14
CA LYS A 286 -0.96 -19.71 3.53
C LYS A 286 0.20 -19.38 4.47
N PHE A 287 0.01 -18.32 5.26
CA PHE A 287 0.88 -18.03 6.39
C PHE A 287 0.34 -18.74 7.63
N PRO A 288 1.21 -19.16 8.57
CA PRO A 288 0.77 -19.59 9.89
C PRO A 288 -0.10 -18.50 10.52
N GLU A 289 -1.25 -18.89 11.07
CA GLU A 289 -2.07 -17.99 11.87
C GLU A 289 -1.27 -17.59 13.12
N GLU A 290 -0.55 -16.47 13.05
CA GLU A 290 -0.23 -15.74 14.26
C GLU A 290 -1.56 -15.26 14.85
N GLU A 291 -1.70 -15.34 16.17
CA GLU A 291 -2.86 -14.82 16.91
C GLU A 291 -3.22 -13.45 16.36
N ALA A 292 -4.28 -13.43 15.54
CA ALA A 292 -4.79 -12.32 14.74
C ALA A 292 -3.81 -11.14 14.56
N PRO A 293 -3.04 -11.06 13.45
CA PRO A 293 -2.52 -9.77 13.05
C PRO A 293 -3.74 -8.86 12.91
N SER A 294 -3.78 -7.79 13.72
CA SER A 294 -4.76 -6.72 13.63
C SER A 294 -4.92 -6.40 12.16
N THR A 295 -6.07 -6.75 11.59
CA THR A 295 -6.33 -6.57 10.17
C THR A 295 -6.01 -5.13 9.84
N VAL A 296 -4.86 -4.91 9.21
CA VAL A 296 -4.56 -3.74 8.37
C VAL A 296 -5.38 -3.86 7.07
N LEU A 297 -6.62 -4.37 7.18
CA LEU A 297 -7.69 -3.91 6.31
C LEU A 297 -7.75 -2.42 6.60
N SER A 298 -7.33 -1.62 5.62
CA SER A 298 -7.58 -0.19 5.52
C SER A 298 -8.77 0.17 6.39
N GLN A 299 -8.50 0.58 7.64
CA GLN A 299 -9.58 0.87 8.56
C GLN A 299 -10.36 1.93 7.82
N ASN A 300 -11.64 1.65 7.57
CA ASN A 300 -12.54 2.61 6.99
C ASN A 300 -12.59 3.80 7.95
N LEU A 301 -11.62 4.72 7.82
CA LEU A 301 -11.38 5.85 8.73
C LEU A 301 -12.63 6.74 8.78
N PHE A 302 -13.42 6.68 7.71
CA PHE A 302 -14.63 7.46 7.48
C PHE A 302 -15.90 6.61 7.62
N THR A 303 -15.91 5.58 8.47
CA THR A 303 -17.13 4.81 8.80
C THR A 303 -17.46 4.98 10.29
N PRO A 304 -18.76 5.14 10.65
CA PRO A 304 -19.16 5.20 12.05
C PRO A 304 -18.70 3.94 12.80
N LYS A 305 -18.09 4.15 13.97
CA LYS A 305 -17.69 3.04 14.84
C LYS A 305 -18.94 2.37 15.44
N GLN A 306 -18.78 1.11 15.84
CA GLN A 306 -19.84 0.39 16.52
C GLN A 306 -20.23 1.12 17.82
N GLU A 307 -21.55 1.27 18.04
CA GLU A 307 -22.09 1.83 19.27
C GLU A 307 -21.77 0.93 20.47
N ILE A 308 -21.28 1.51 21.56
CA ILE A 308 -20.99 0.79 22.81
C ILE A 308 -22.13 1.07 23.80
N GLN A 309 -22.82 0.00 24.23
CA GLN A 309 -23.86 0.09 25.24
C GLN A 309 -23.29 -0.27 26.62
N HIS A 310 -23.51 0.60 27.61
CA HIS A 310 -23.08 0.33 28.98
C HIS A 310 -23.98 -0.73 29.63
N LEU A 311 -23.39 -1.89 29.97
CA LEU A 311 -24.08 -2.93 30.72
C LEU A 311 -24.05 -2.60 32.22
N PHE A 312 -25.17 -2.09 32.73
CA PHE A 312 -25.35 -1.90 34.16
C PHE A 312 -25.32 -3.24 34.91
N ARG A 313 -24.88 -3.22 36.17
CA ARG A 313 -24.99 -4.39 37.05
C ARG A 313 -26.46 -4.77 37.21
N GLU A 314 -26.75 -6.05 37.10
CA GLU A 314 -28.10 -6.55 37.35
C GLU A 314 -28.51 -6.28 38.80
N PRO A 315 -29.74 -5.79 39.05
CA PRO A 315 -30.22 -5.59 40.40
C PRO A 315 -30.32 -6.94 41.13
N GLU A 316 -29.90 -6.96 42.39
CA GLU A 316 -30.02 -8.15 43.23
C GLU A 316 -31.49 -8.59 43.38
N LYS A 317 -31.74 -9.90 43.25
CA LYS A 317 -33.08 -10.46 43.41
C LYS A 317 -33.51 -10.39 44.88
N ARG A 318 -34.62 -9.69 45.16
CA ARG A 318 -35.21 -9.63 46.49
C ARG A 318 -36.11 -10.86 46.76
N PRO A 319 -36.17 -11.37 48.01
CA PRO A 319 -37.08 -12.45 48.37
C PRO A 319 -38.57 -12.06 48.20
N PRO A 320 -39.48 -13.03 48.03
CA PRO A 320 -40.92 -12.76 47.99
C PRO A 320 -41.44 -12.13 49.28
N THR A 321 -42.30 -11.12 49.16
CA THR A 321 -42.87 -10.38 50.31
C THR A 321 -43.64 -11.30 51.26
N VAL A 322 -44.31 -12.34 50.76
CA VAL A 322 -45.03 -13.32 51.59
C VAL A 322 -44.07 -13.99 52.58
N VAL A 323 -42.90 -14.42 52.11
CA VAL A 323 -41.88 -15.04 52.98
C VAL A 323 -41.44 -14.05 54.05
N SER A 324 -41.11 -12.81 53.66
CA SER A 324 -40.72 -11.76 54.61
C SER A 324 -41.79 -11.53 55.69
N ASN A 325 -43.06 -11.38 55.30
CA ASN A 325 -44.17 -11.13 56.23
C ASN A 325 -44.42 -12.30 57.18
N THR A 326 -44.34 -13.54 56.68
CA THR A 326 -44.48 -14.74 57.51
C THR A 326 -43.38 -14.78 58.57
N PHE A 327 -42.12 -14.55 58.21
CA PHE A 327 -41.03 -14.52 59.18
C PHE A 327 -41.13 -13.36 60.18
N THR A 328 -41.62 -12.18 59.76
CA THR A 328 -41.90 -11.08 60.70
C THR A 328 -42.96 -11.48 61.74
N ALA A 329 -44.04 -12.15 61.33
CA ALA A 329 -45.05 -12.66 62.26
C ALA A 329 -44.47 -13.73 63.21
N LEU A 330 -43.63 -14.62 62.69
CA LEU A 330 -42.93 -15.61 63.50
C LEU A 330 -42.00 -14.96 64.54
N ILE A 331 -41.32 -13.86 64.22
CA ILE A 331 -40.47 -13.10 65.17
C ILE A 331 -41.29 -12.46 66.30
N LEU A 332 -42.54 -12.08 66.06
CA LEU A 332 -43.44 -11.55 67.10
C LEU A 332 -44.03 -12.65 68.00
N SER A 333 -44.02 -13.91 67.57
CA SER A 333 -44.63 -15.01 68.31
C SER A 333 -44.01 -15.29 69.70
N PRO A 334 -42.68 -15.21 69.93
CA PRO A 334 -42.10 -15.42 71.25
C PRO A 334 -42.49 -14.33 72.25
N LEU A 335 -42.78 -13.10 71.78
CA LEU A 335 -43.26 -12.02 72.65
C LEU A 335 -44.66 -12.34 73.19
N LEU A 336 -45.56 -12.88 72.36
CA LEU A 336 -46.87 -13.35 72.79
C LEU A 336 -46.72 -14.50 73.81
N LEU A 337 -45.85 -15.47 73.51
CA LEU A 337 -45.55 -16.58 74.41
C LEU A 337 -45.04 -16.09 75.78
N LEU A 338 -44.17 -15.09 75.81
CA LEU A 338 -43.66 -14.48 77.04
C LEU A 338 -44.80 -13.93 77.91
N PHE A 339 -45.74 -13.18 77.34
CA PHE A 339 -46.89 -12.67 78.09
C PHE A 339 -47.79 -13.79 78.61
N ALA A 340 -48.03 -14.84 77.81
CA ALA A 340 -48.81 -16.01 78.24
C ALA A 340 -48.13 -16.72 79.43
N LEU A 341 -46.81 -16.87 79.39
CA LEU A 341 -46.04 -17.48 80.49
C LEU A 341 -46.03 -16.60 81.74
N TRP A 342 -45.91 -15.28 81.62
CA TRP A 342 -46.01 -14.36 82.77
C TRP A 342 -47.35 -14.47 83.50
N ILE A 343 -48.45 -14.53 82.74
CA ILE A 343 -49.80 -14.75 83.30
C ILE A 343 -49.87 -16.11 84.00
N ARG A 344 -49.30 -17.16 83.38
CA ARG A 344 -49.29 -18.52 83.95
C ARG A 344 -48.47 -18.62 85.25
N ILE A 345 -47.35 -17.90 85.34
CA ILE A 345 -46.48 -17.83 86.52
C ILE A 345 -47.10 -16.96 87.63
N GLY A 346 -48.01 -16.03 87.27
CA GLY A 346 -48.62 -15.10 88.21
C GLY A 346 -47.78 -13.83 88.45
N ALA A 347 -46.91 -13.46 87.49
CA ALA A 347 -46.16 -12.20 87.54
C ALA A 347 -47.14 -11.01 87.50
N ASN A 348 -47.13 -10.20 88.56
CA ASN A 348 -48.03 -9.05 88.70
C ASN A 348 -47.27 -7.77 89.07
N VAL A 349 -47.96 -6.64 88.95
CA VAL A 349 -47.41 -5.30 89.24
C VAL A 349 -48.03 -4.76 90.55
N SER A 350 -48.11 -5.60 91.59
CA SER A 350 -48.78 -5.24 92.85
C SER A 350 -48.03 -4.22 93.70
N ASN A 351 -46.72 -4.10 93.54
CA ASN A 351 -45.85 -3.22 94.35
C ASN A 351 -45.60 -1.85 93.69
N PHE A 352 -46.41 -1.47 92.70
CA PHE A 352 -46.25 -0.21 92.00
C PHE A 352 -46.85 0.94 92.81
N THR A 353 -45.97 1.77 93.38
CA THR A 353 -46.38 2.99 94.10
C THR A 353 -46.34 4.18 93.15
N PHE A 354 -47.38 5.03 93.18
CA PHE A 354 -47.44 6.30 92.44
C PHE A 354 -46.55 7.41 93.04
N ALA A 355 -45.32 7.06 93.42
CA ALA A 355 -44.32 8.03 93.83
C ALA A 355 -43.78 8.79 92.60
N PRO A 356 -43.51 10.10 92.70
CA PRO A 356 -43.01 10.89 91.57
C PRO A 356 -41.75 10.30 90.92
N SER A 357 -40.81 9.79 91.73
CA SER A 357 -39.59 9.11 91.25
C SER A 357 -39.89 7.87 90.42
N THR A 358 -40.90 7.09 90.79
CA THR A 358 -41.27 5.83 90.10
C THR A 358 -41.90 6.14 88.74
N VAL A 359 -42.81 7.12 88.69
CA VAL A 359 -43.48 7.53 87.45
C VAL A 359 -42.48 8.17 86.48
N ILE A 360 -41.65 9.12 86.96
CA ILE A 360 -40.65 9.80 86.12
C ILE A 360 -39.61 8.80 85.59
N PHE A 361 -39.19 7.83 86.40
CA PHE A 361 -38.24 6.81 85.94
C PHE A 361 -38.80 5.96 84.79
N HIS A 362 -40.02 5.41 84.94
CA HIS A 362 -40.62 4.57 83.89
C HIS A 362 -40.97 5.37 82.64
N LEU A 363 -41.48 6.60 82.79
CA LEU A 363 -41.77 7.49 81.67
C LEU A 363 -40.49 7.90 80.94
N GLY A 364 -39.43 8.25 81.69
CA GLY A 364 -38.11 8.57 81.14
C GLY A 364 -37.50 7.39 80.39
N HIS A 365 -37.64 6.17 80.92
CA HIS A 365 -37.18 4.96 80.24
C HIS A 365 -37.98 4.68 78.95
N ALA A 366 -39.30 4.78 79.00
CA ALA A 366 -40.14 4.67 77.80
C ALA A 366 -39.82 5.75 76.75
N ALA A 367 -39.55 6.99 77.19
CA ALA A 367 -39.15 8.09 76.31
C ALA A 367 -37.77 7.84 75.66
N MET A 368 -36.82 7.22 76.36
CA MET A 368 -35.54 6.82 75.77
C MET A 368 -35.72 5.72 74.72
N LEU A 369 -36.54 4.70 74.98
CA LEU A 369 -36.86 3.67 73.99
C LEU A 369 -37.60 4.26 72.77
N GLY A 370 -38.55 5.16 73.00
CA GLY A 370 -39.21 5.93 71.95
C GLY A 370 -38.20 6.74 71.14
N LEU A 371 -37.26 7.43 71.79
CA LEU A 371 -36.19 8.17 71.12
C LEU A 371 -35.34 7.26 70.23
N MET A 372 -35.06 6.01 70.62
CA MET A 372 -34.35 5.05 69.77
C MET A 372 -35.15 4.71 68.49
N TYR A 373 -36.48 4.64 68.57
CA TYR A 373 -37.32 4.49 67.38
C TYR A 373 -37.31 5.75 66.49
N VAL A 374 -37.34 6.96 67.07
CA VAL A 374 -37.24 8.20 66.29
C VAL A 374 -35.84 8.37 65.66
N TYR A 375 -34.79 7.88 66.34
CA TYR A 375 -33.45 7.77 65.75
C TYR A 375 -33.43 6.85 64.53
N TRP A 376 -34.04 5.67 64.62
CA TRP A 376 -34.11 4.74 63.50
C TRP A 376 -34.85 5.33 62.27
N THR A 377 -35.83 6.20 62.50
CA THR A 377 -36.69 6.73 61.42
C THR A 377 -36.26 8.10 60.87
N GLN A 378 -35.70 8.99 61.71
CA GLN A 378 -35.56 10.42 61.34
C GLN A 378 -34.30 11.12 61.87
N LEU A 379 -33.92 10.92 63.13
CA LEU A 379 -32.85 11.74 63.74
C LEU A 379 -31.47 11.29 63.28
N ASN A 380 -30.56 12.26 63.14
CA ASN A 380 -29.14 11.94 63.06
C ASN A 380 -28.53 11.64 64.44
N MET A 381 -27.30 11.13 64.43
CA MET A 381 -26.61 10.68 65.64
C MET A 381 -26.42 11.82 66.66
N PHE A 382 -26.01 13.02 66.26
CA PHE A 382 -25.77 14.13 67.19
C PHE A 382 -27.04 14.66 67.86
N GLN A 383 -28.14 14.76 67.11
CA GLN A 383 -29.45 15.12 67.66
C GLN A 383 -29.91 14.07 68.68
N THR A 384 -29.80 12.79 68.33
CA THR A 384 -30.17 11.68 69.22
C THR A 384 -29.36 11.72 70.50
N LEU A 385 -28.03 11.90 70.42
CA LEU A 385 -27.17 12.01 71.59
C LEU A 385 -27.54 13.19 72.49
N LYS A 386 -27.91 14.35 71.92
CA LYS A 386 -28.36 15.51 72.69
C LYS A 386 -29.64 15.21 73.48
N TYR A 387 -30.67 14.66 72.82
CA TYR A 387 -31.93 14.31 73.49
C TYR A 387 -31.74 13.18 74.50
N LEU A 388 -30.90 12.19 74.17
CA LEU A 388 -30.57 11.07 75.04
C LEU A 388 -29.82 11.53 76.28
N ALA A 389 -28.90 12.50 76.18
CA ALA A 389 -28.20 13.06 77.33
C ALA A 389 -29.15 13.74 78.31
N VAL A 390 -30.13 14.50 77.80
CA VAL A 390 -31.16 15.15 78.63
C VAL A 390 -32.09 14.11 79.27
N LEU A 391 -32.70 13.23 78.48
CA LEU A 391 -33.59 12.18 78.98
C LEU A 391 -32.88 11.21 79.94
N GLY A 392 -31.63 10.88 79.63
CA GLY A 392 -30.78 10.01 80.43
C GLY A 392 -30.45 10.62 81.78
N THR A 393 -30.11 11.91 81.84
CA THR A 393 -29.87 12.61 83.11
C THR A 393 -31.12 12.63 83.99
N VAL A 394 -32.28 12.96 83.42
CA VAL A 394 -33.56 12.96 84.16
C VAL A 394 -33.91 11.56 84.67
N THR A 395 -33.79 10.55 83.81
CA THR A 395 -34.09 9.15 84.16
C THR A 395 -33.12 8.62 85.22
N PHE A 396 -31.84 8.99 85.14
CA PHE A 396 -30.81 8.61 86.10
C PHE A 396 -31.13 9.13 87.51
N LEU A 397 -31.45 10.42 87.65
CA LEU A 397 -31.79 11.01 88.95
C LEU A 397 -33.06 10.40 89.56
N ALA A 398 -34.11 10.22 88.75
CA ALA A 398 -35.36 9.59 89.18
C ALA A 398 -35.14 8.12 89.59
N GLY A 399 -34.36 7.38 88.81
CA GLY A 399 -33.98 5.99 89.06
C GLY A 399 -33.19 5.84 90.36
N ASN A 400 -32.19 6.70 90.59
CA ASN A 400 -31.41 6.68 91.83
C ASN A 400 -32.31 6.80 93.08
N ARG A 401 -33.25 7.74 93.06
CA ARG A 401 -34.21 7.93 94.17
C ARG A 401 -35.20 6.77 94.29
N MET A 402 -35.72 6.25 93.18
CA MET A 402 -36.63 5.09 93.17
C MET A 402 -35.96 3.84 93.73
N LEU A 403 -34.73 3.54 93.27
CA LEU A 403 -33.97 2.37 93.71
C LEU A 403 -33.61 2.45 95.19
N ALA A 404 -33.24 3.63 95.70
CA ALA A 404 -33.00 3.83 97.13
C ALA A 404 -34.25 3.52 97.99
N GLN A 405 -35.44 3.96 97.55
CA GLN A 405 -36.71 3.66 98.24
C GLN A 405 -37.02 2.16 98.22
N GLN A 406 -36.77 1.47 97.10
CA GLN A 406 -36.95 0.02 97.01
C GLN A 406 -35.95 -0.73 97.88
N ALA A 407 -34.70 -0.26 97.98
CA ALA A 407 -33.68 -0.84 98.85
C ALA A 407 -34.06 -0.73 100.32
N VAL A 408 -34.55 0.43 100.78
CA VAL A 408 -35.03 0.60 102.17
C VAL A 408 -36.11 -0.42 102.53
N LYS A 409 -37.07 -0.68 101.62
CA LYS A 409 -38.11 -1.72 101.85
C LYS A 409 -37.54 -3.13 101.99
N ARG A 410 -36.40 -3.42 101.35
CA ARG A 410 -35.72 -4.72 101.43
C ARG A 410 -34.86 -4.88 102.68
N THR A 411 -34.32 -3.79 103.22
CA THR A 411 -33.45 -3.80 104.41
C THR A 411 -34.23 -3.61 105.71
N ALA A 412 -35.42 -3.01 105.64
CA ALA A 412 -36.33 -2.84 106.77
C ALA A 412 -37.23 -4.07 107.02
N HIS A 413 -37.27 -5.00 106.07
CA HIS A 413 -37.76 -6.37 106.24
C HIS A 413 -36.57 -7.29 106.54
#